data_AF-A0A0F9SUV9-F1
#
_entry.id   AF-A0A0F9SUV9-F1
#
_cell.length_a   1.000
_cell.length_b   1.000
_cell.length_c   1.000
_cell.angle_alpha   90.00
_cell.angle_beta   90.00
_cell.angle_gamma   90.00
#
_symmetry.space_group_name_H-M   'P 1'
#
loop_
_entity.id
_entity.type
_entity.pdbx_description
1 polymer ?
#
loop_
_entity_poly.entity_id
_entity_poly.type
_entity_poly.pdbx_seq_one_letter_code
_entity_poly.pdbx_strand_id
1 'polypeptide(L)'
;MSVESGFSEESLREIARVKVNFRFSVLIHYAVFIFVSILLLTINLLFSRLIFWIIFPFFGWFIGIVMHTVGYFVYARGVYPLAKRTVIFHIFAYLSVMLLLFLVNLFTMPENYWVLFPAIFWGIAVIVHYTIYMIYFKRRIDEPRKNLSRREKAIEREMKKMREKINR
;
A
#
# COMPACT_ATOMS: atom_id res chain seq x y z
N MET A 1 -4.66 37.79 8.28
CA MET A 1 -5.78 36.83 8.20
C MET A 1 -5.21 35.43 8.26
N SER A 2 -5.17 34.83 9.45
CA SER A 2 -4.78 33.43 9.61
C SER A 2 -5.87 32.58 8.96
N VAL A 3 -5.51 31.81 7.94
CA VAL A 3 -6.38 30.77 7.40
C VAL A 3 -6.59 29.77 8.54
N GLU A 4 -7.71 29.89 9.27
CA GLU A 4 -8.12 28.89 10.25
C GLU A 4 -8.19 27.56 9.50
N SER A 5 -7.27 26.64 9.79
CA SER A 5 -7.35 25.29 9.29
C SER A 5 -8.71 24.74 9.69
N GLY A 6 -9.55 24.37 8.72
CA GLY A 6 -10.90 23.83 8.96
C GLY A 6 -10.94 22.48 9.71
N PHE A 7 -9.85 22.11 10.37
CA PHE A 7 -9.64 20.90 11.15
C PHE A 7 -9.50 21.27 12.63
N SER A 8 -10.20 20.57 13.51
CA SER A 8 -10.01 20.72 14.96
C SER A 8 -8.63 20.23 15.36
N GLU A 9 -8.06 20.78 16.44
CA GLU A 9 -6.81 20.29 17.05
C GLU A 9 -6.84 18.77 17.30
N GLU A 10 -7.98 18.25 17.74
CA GLU A 10 -8.19 16.81 17.93
C GLU A 10 -7.98 16.02 16.62
N SER A 11 -8.50 16.51 15.49
CA SER A 11 -8.34 15.86 14.19
C SER A 11 -6.89 15.91 13.68
N LEU A 12 -6.17 17.01 13.92
CA LEU A 12 -4.74 17.11 13.59
C LEU A 12 -3.91 16.14 14.43
N ARG A 13 -4.24 16.03 15.73
CA ARG A 13 -3.58 15.11 16.66
C ARG A 13 -3.83 13.65 16.28
N GLU A 14 -5.02 13.32 15.80
CA GLU A 14 -5.34 11.98 15.32
C GLU A 14 -4.55 11.62 14.04
N ILE A 15 -4.47 12.54 13.07
CA ILE A 15 -3.66 12.34 11.85
C ILE A 15 -2.18 12.14 12.22
N ALA A 16 -1.65 12.95 13.14
CA ALA A 16 -0.28 12.82 13.62
C ALA A 16 -0.05 11.48 14.33
N ARG A 17 -0.97 11.06 15.21
CA ARG A 17 -0.93 9.77 15.92
C ARG A 17 -0.85 8.61 14.94
N VAL A 18 -1.74 8.57 13.95
CA VAL A 18 -1.76 7.48 12.97
C VAL A 18 -0.48 7.46 12.14
N LYS A 19 0.04 8.63 11.70
CA LYS A 19 1.32 8.71 10.97
C LYS A 19 2.49 8.18 11.78
N VAL A 20 2.54 8.50 13.08
CA VAL A 20 3.57 8.02 14.01
C VAL A 20 3.43 6.51 14.23
N ASN A 21 2.21 5.99 14.39
CA ASN A 21 1.96 4.55 14.54
C ASN A 21 2.45 3.75 13.32
N PHE A 22 2.17 4.21 12.09
CA PHE A 22 2.71 3.55 10.91
C PHE A 22 4.24 3.60 10.86
N ARG A 23 4.86 4.73 11.24
CA ARG A 23 6.32 4.83 11.30
C ARG A 23 6.90 3.82 12.29
N PHE A 24 6.35 3.73 13.50
CA PHE A 24 6.79 2.74 14.49
C PHE A 24 6.56 1.31 14.02
N SER A 25 5.41 1.03 13.40
CA SER A 25 5.14 -0.28 12.80
C SER A 25 6.24 -0.68 11.82
N VAL A 26 6.65 0.20 10.91
CA VAL A 26 7.75 -0.06 9.97
C VAL A 26 9.07 -0.31 10.71
N LEU A 27 9.43 0.56 11.67
CA LEU A 27 10.69 0.42 12.43
C LEU A 27 10.78 -0.90 13.19
N ILE A 28 9.68 -1.33 13.83
CA ILE A 28 9.61 -2.62 14.54
C ILE A 28 9.84 -3.78 13.57
N HIS A 29 9.19 -3.76 12.40
CA HIS A 29 9.38 -4.82 11.41
C HIS A 29 10.83 -4.87 10.90
N TYR A 30 11.47 -3.72 10.61
CA TYR A 30 12.89 -3.69 10.23
C TYR A 30 13.78 -4.25 11.34
N ALA A 31 13.55 -3.88 12.60
CA ALA A 31 14.32 -4.39 13.73
C ALA A 31 14.20 -5.91 13.86
N VAL A 32 12.97 -6.45 13.82
CA VAL A 32 12.71 -7.90 13.87
C VAL A 32 13.33 -8.60 12.68
N PHE A 33 13.18 -8.05 11.47
CA PHE A 33 13.74 -8.62 10.25
C PHE A 33 15.26 -8.74 10.31
N ILE A 34 15.96 -7.67 10.70
CA ILE A 34 17.42 -7.67 10.82
C ILE A 34 17.86 -8.68 11.89
N PHE A 35 17.25 -8.61 13.08
CA PHE A 35 17.60 -9.50 14.19
C PHE A 35 17.44 -10.98 13.83
N VAL A 36 16.27 -11.36 13.30
CA VAL A 36 16.01 -12.75 12.93
C VAL A 36 16.86 -13.17 11.73
N SER A 37 17.10 -12.31 10.76
CA SER A 37 17.97 -12.65 9.61
C SER A 37 19.41 -12.95 10.05
N ILE A 38 19.97 -12.18 10.97
CA ILE A 38 21.29 -12.43 11.54
C ILE A 38 21.31 -13.77 12.30
N LEU A 39 20.27 -14.05 13.09
CA LEU A 39 20.14 -15.30 13.82
C LEU A 39 20.08 -16.50 12.86
N LEU A 40 19.21 -16.44 11.85
CA LEU A 40 19.08 -17.49 10.84
C LEU A 40 20.37 -17.67 10.04
N LEU A 41 21.11 -16.59 9.76
CA LEU A 41 22.37 -16.65 9.02
C LEU A 41 23.41 -17.39 9.86
N THR A 42 23.47 -17.03 11.15
CA THR A 42 24.36 -17.69 12.11
C THR A 42 24.06 -19.18 12.19
N ILE A 43 22.78 -19.57 12.33
CA ILE A 43 22.37 -20.98 12.35
C ILE A 43 22.75 -21.68 11.03
N ASN A 44 22.47 -21.05 9.89
CA ASN A 44 22.81 -21.62 8.59
C ASN A 44 24.32 -21.88 8.44
N LEU A 45 25.17 -20.93 8.85
CA LEU A 45 26.63 -21.07 8.81
C LEU A 45 27.20 -22.05 9.86
N LEU A 46 26.50 -22.29 10.97
CA LEU A 46 26.94 -23.26 11.98
C LEU A 46 26.57 -24.69 11.59
N PHE A 47 25.37 -24.91 11.06
CA PHE A 47 24.80 -26.25 10.89
C PHE A 47 24.64 -26.70 9.43
N SER A 48 24.70 -25.78 8.46
CA SER A 48 24.35 -26.09 7.06
C SER A 48 25.13 -25.24 6.05
N ARG A 49 26.47 -25.13 6.23
CA ARG A 49 27.34 -24.27 5.41
C ARG A 49 27.24 -24.46 3.90
N LEU A 50 26.93 -25.68 3.45
CA LEU A 50 26.83 -26.01 2.03
C LEU A 50 25.46 -25.67 1.43
N ILE A 51 24.45 -25.44 2.27
CA ILE A 51 23.06 -25.22 1.84
C ILE A 51 22.55 -23.92 2.46
N PHE A 52 22.52 -22.85 1.67
CA PHE A 52 22.05 -21.52 2.07
C PHE A 52 20.51 -21.42 2.16
N TRP A 53 19.89 -22.30 2.96
CA TRP A 53 18.44 -22.31 3.18
C TRP A 53 17.91 -20.99 3.77
N ILE A 54 18.75 -20.14 4.37
CA ILE A 54 18.36 -18.80 4.85
C ILE A 54 17.70 -17.94 3.77
N ILE A 55 18.04 -18.16 2.49
CA ILE A 55 17.48 -17.38 1.37
C ILE A 55 15.94 -17.43 1.39
N PHE A 56 15.35 -18.58 1.73
CA PHE A 56 13.88 -18.73 1.75
C PHE A 56 13.18 -17.86 2.81
N PRO A 57 13.47 -17.97 4.12
CA PRO A 57 12.86 -17.09 5.13
C PRO A 57 13.28 -15.63 4.96
N PHE A 58 14.51 -15.34 4.53
CA PHE A 58 14.97 -13.98 4.30
C PHE A 58 14.11 -13.27 3.25
N PHE A 59 14.00 -13.83 2.05
CA PHE A 59 13.20 -13.23 0.98
C PHE A 59 11.69 -13.38 1.23
N GLY A 60 11.25 -14.40 1.96
CA GLY A 60 9.87 -14.52 2.45
C GLY A 60 9.47 -13.35 3.35
N TRP A 61 10.31 -13.00 4.32
CA TRP A 61 10.04 -11.90 5.25
C TRP A 61 10.32 -10.53 4.64
N PHE A 62 11.22 -10.45 3.66
CA PHE A 62 11.47 -9.25 2.88
C PHE A 62 10.18 -8.72 2.23
N ILE A 63 9.29 -9.62 1.78
CA ILE A 63 7.95 -9.22 1.28
C ILE A 63 7.20 -8.42 2.36
N GLY A 64 7.20 -8.88 3.61
CA GLY A 64 6.57 -8.18 4.73
C GLY A 64 7.15 -6.77 4.92
N ILE A 65 8.48 -6.63 4.90
CA ILE A 65 9.16 -5.33 5.00
C ILE A 65 8.73 -4.38 3.88
N VAL A 66 8.71 -4.86 2.64
CA VAL A 66 8.27 -4.06 1.50
C VAL A 66 6.82 -3.61 1.71
N MET A 67 5.93 -4.51 2.11
CA MET A 67 4.51 -4.20 2.27
C MET A 67 4.24 -3.21 3.42
N HIS A 68 4.91 -3.36 4.57
CA HIS A 68 4.81 -2.38 5.66
C HIS A 68 5.35 -1.00 5.26
N THR A 69 6.50 -0.98 4.56
CA THR A 69 7.13 0.26 4.09
C THR A 69 6.25 0.98 3.07
N VAL A 70 5.71 0.26 2.08
CA VAL A 70 4.78 0.78 1.09
C VAL A 70 3.51 1.30 1.76
N GLY A 71 2.96 0.56 2.73
CA GLY A 71 1.80 0.99 3.50
C GLY A 71 2.03 2.32 4.22
N TYR A 72 3.18 2.48 4.88
CA TYR A 72 3.58 3.75 5.48
C TYR A 72 3.67 4.88 4.45
N PHE A 73 4.35 4.67 3.32
CA PHE A 73 4.50 5.73 2.30
C PHE A 73 3.17 6.14 1.66
N VAL A 74 2.33 5.16 1.32
CA VAL A 74 1.01 5.40 0.74
C VAL A 74 0.14 6.19 1.71
N TYR A 75 0.20 5.88 3.00
CA TYR A 75 -0.50 6.63 4.03
C TYR A 75 0.10 8.03 4.25
N ALA A 76 1.42 8.13 4.45
CA ALA A 76 2.12 9.37 4.78
C ALA A 76 2.06 10.41 3.66
N ARG A 77 1.95 9.97 2.39
CA ARG A 77 1.74 10.83 1.23
C ARG A 77 0.27 11.14 0.95
N GLY A 78 -0.66 10.66 1.78
CA GLY A 78 -2.08 10.89 1.63
C GLY A 78 -2.64 10.38 0.31
N VAL A 79 -2.08 9.29 -0.25
CA VAL A 79 -2.46 8.80 -1.58
C VAL A 79 -3.96 8.50 -1.58
N TYR A 80 -4.72 9.12 -2.46
CA TYR A 80 -6.15 8.87 -2.65
C TYR A 80 -6.40 8.68 -4.15
N PRO A 81 -7.41 7.91 -4.57
CA PRO A 81 -8.38 7.11 -3.80
C PRO A 81 -7.81 5.78 -3.29
N LEU A 82 -8.60 5.06 -2.49
CA LEU A 82 -8.27 3.70 -2.04
C LEU A 82 -7.86 2.78 -3.21
N ALA A 83 -8.54 2.89 -4.36
CA ALA A 83 -8.20 2.13 -5.56
C ALA A 83 -6.74 2.34 -6.02
N LYS A 84 -6.21 3.57 -5.94
CA LYS A 84 -4.81 3.86 -6.26
C LYS A 84 -3.87 3.18 -5.27
N ARG A 85 -4.23 3.17 -3.97
CA ARG A 85 -3.47 2.43 -2.94
C ARG A 85 -3.44 0.95 -3.26
N THR A 86 -4.59 0.38 -3.60
CA THR A 86 -4.72 -1.04 -3.96
C THR A 86 -3.79 -1.40 -5.12
N VAL A 87 -3.77 -0.62 -6.19
CA VAL A 87 -2.84 -0.83 -7.32
C VAL A 87 -1.39 -0.81 -6.86
N ILE A 88 -1.00 0.18 -6.04
CA ILE A 88 0.38 0.26 -5.52
C ILE A 88 0.72 -0.99 -4.71
N PHE A 89 -0.15 -1.42 -3.78
CA PHE A 89 0.07 -2.64 -3.01
C PHE A 89 0.20 -3.89 -3.88
N HIS A 90 -0.63 -4.05 -4.91
CA HIS A 90 -0.55 -5.22 -5.81
C HIS A 90 0.75 -5.23 -6.62
N ILE A 91 1.22 -4.08 -7.10
CA ILE A 91 2.49 -3.98 -7.83
C ILE A 91 3.65 -4.39 -6.92
N PHE A 92 3.75 -3.82 -5.71
CA PHE A 92 4.85 -4.13 -4.81
C PHE A 92 4.79 -5.56 -4.25
N ALA A 93 3.58 -6.09 -3.99
CA ALA A 93 3.40 -7.49 -3.62
C ALA A 93 3.84 -8.41 -4.76
N TYR A 94 3.42 -8.14 -5.99
CA TYR A 94 3.81 -8.91 -7.18
C TYR A 94 5.32 -8.91 -7.36
N LEU A 95 5.98 -7.74 -7.37
CA LEU A 95 7.43 -7.65 -7.55
C LEU A 95 8.20 -8.40 -6.46
N SER A 96 7.79 -8.27 -5.19
CA SER A 96 8.48 -8.90 -4.07
C SER A 96 8.29 -10.42 -4.07
N VAL A 97 7.07 -10.90 -4.38
CA VAL A 97 6.79 -12.34 -4.50
C VAL A 97 7.49 -12.92 -5.72
N MET A 98 7.50 -12.23 -6.86
CA MET A 98 8.21 -12.70 -8.06
C MET A 98 9.71 -12.82 -7.82
N LEU A 99 10.31 -11.88 -7.09
CA LEU A 99 11.71 -12.00 -6.67
C LEU A 99 11.95 -13.27 -5.85
N LEU A 100 11.11 -13.53 -4.85
CA LEU A 100 11.21 -14.76 -4.04
C LEU A 100 11.05 -16.01 -4.91
N LEU A 101 9.99 -16.10 -5.73
CA LEU A 101 9.72 -17.28 -6.54
C LEU A 101 10.80 -17.51 -7.59
N PHE A 102 11.36 -16.44 -8.18
CA PHE A 102 12.49 -16.54 -9.09
C PHE A 102 13.71 -17.15 -8.40
N LEU A 103 14.06 -16.67 -7.20
CA LEU A 103 15.13 -17.26 -6.41
C LEU A 103 14.84 -18.72 -6.07
N VAL A 104 13.63 -19.02 -5.60
CA VAL A 104 13.23 -20.41 -5.29
C VAL A 104 13.37 -21.30 -6.51
N ASN A 105 12.96 -20.84 -7.69
CA ASN A 105 13.09 -21.59 -8.92
C ASN A 105 14.57 -21.83 -9.27
N LEU A 106 15.41 -20.79 -9.20
CA LEU A 106 16.84 -20.89 -9.50
C LEU A 106 17.55 -21.90 -8.58
N PHE A 107 17.18 -21.94 -7.30
CA PHE A 107 17.82 -22.83 -6.31
C PHE A 107 17.26 -24.25 -6.31
N THR A 108 16.01 -24.47 -6.70
CA THR A 108 15.38 -25.80 -6.60
C THR A 108 15.31 -26.53 -7.94
N MET A 109 15.03 -25.83 -9.04
CA MET A 109 14.79 -26.43 -10.35
C MET A 109 15.27 -25.48 -11.48
N PRO A 110 16.57 -25.18 -11.60
CA PRO A 110 17.07 -24.16 -12.54
C PRO A 110 16.75 -24.45 -14.01
N GLU A 111 16.63 -25.72 -14.39
CA GLU A 111 16.29 -26.15 -15.76
C GLU A 111 14.78 -26.08 -16.06
N ASN A 112 13.94 -25.90 -15.03
CA ASN A 112 12.48 -25.85 -15.17
C ASN A 112 11.97 -24.50 -14.68
N TYR A 113 11.67 -23.59 -15.62
CA TYR A 113 11.22 -22.23 -15.35
C TYR A 113 9.75 -22.13 -14.89
N TRP A 114 9.36 -22.89 -13.88
CA TRP A 114 8.00 -22.91 -13.34
C TRP A 114 7.56 -21.54 -12.80
N VAL A 115 8.49 -20.65 -12.43
CA VAL A 115 8.19 -19.26 -12.01
C VAL A 115 7.43 -18.46 -13.07
N LEU A 116 7.54 -18.85 -14.35
CA LEU A 116 6.84 -18.17 -15.44
C LEU A 116 5.31 -18.28 -15.30
N PHE A 117 4.78 -19.39 -14.77
CA PHE A 117 3.34 -19.56 -14.57
C PHE A 117 2.77 -18.51 -13.59
N PRO A 118 3.23 -18.41 -12.32
CA PRO A 118 2.74 -17.38 -11.42
C PRO A 118 3.08 -15.97 -11.93
N ALA A 119 4.24 -15.76 -12.58
CA ALA A 119 4.60 -14.47 -13.15
C ALA A 119 3.57 -13.98 -14.19
N ILE A 120 3.13 -14.86 -15.09
CA ILE A 120 2.14 -14.52 -16.11
C ILE A 120 0.75 -14.34 -15.47
N PHE A 121 0.26 -15.33 -14.72
CA PHE A 121 -1.11 -15.30 -14.20
C PHE A 121 -1.33 -14.18 -13.17
N TRP A 122 -0.37 -13.97 -12.25
CA TRP A 122 -0.47 -12.85 -11.32
C TRP A 122 -0.17 -11.51 -11.99
N GLY A 123 0.67 -11.50 -13.04
CA GLY A 123 0.90 -10.32 -13.86
C GLY A 123 -0.40 -9.83 -14.52
N ILE A 124 -1.20 -10.75 -15.06
CA ILE A 124 -2.55 -10.46 -15.57
C ILE A 124 -3.42 -9.85 -14.47
N ALA A 125 -3.42 -10.42 -13.27
CA ALA A 125 -4.20 -9.87 -12.14
C ALA A 125 -3.79 -8.43 -11.79
N VAL A 126 -2.49 -8.11 -11.78
CA VAL A 126 -1.99 -6.75 -11.57
C VAL A 126 -2.47 -5.80 -12.67
N ILE A 127 -2.41 -6.22 -13.93
CA ILE A 127 -2.91 -5.43 -15.09
C ILE A 127 -4.42 -5.17 -14.95
N VAL A 128 -5.19 -6.16 -14.52
CA VAL A 128 -6.64 -6.01 -14.26
C VAL A 128 -6.89 -4.97 -13.17
N HIS A 129 -6.19 -5.05 -12.03
CA HIS A 129 -6.32 -4.05 -10.96
C HIS A 129 -5.97 -2.64 -11.44
N TYR A 130 -4.91 -2.49 -12.22
CA TYR A 130 -4.51 -1.21 -12.81
C TYR A 130 -5.57 -0.68 -13.79
N THR A 131 -6.10 -1.54 -14.65
CA THR A 131 -7.13 -1.20 -15.64
C THR A 131 -8.42 -0.73 -14.98
N ILE A 132 -8.88 -1.44 -13.94
CA ILE A 132 -10.05 -1.05 -13.15
C ILE A 132 -9.84 0.34 -12.53
N TYR A 133 -8.66 0.60 -11.96
CA TYR A 133 -8.33 1.92 -11.42
C TYR A 133 -8.41 3.02 -12.50
N MET A 134 -7.83 2.78 -13.67
CA MET A 134 -7.81 3.74 -14.76
C MET A 134 -9.22 4.06 -15.30
N ILE A 135 -10.04 3.02 -15.54
CA ILE A 135 -11.37 3.19 -16.15
C ILE A 135 -12.36 3.82 -15.16
N TYR A 136 -12.43 3.29 -13.94
CA TYR A 136 -13.52 3.63 -13.01
C TYR A 136 -13.18 4.70 -11.98
N PHE A 137 -11.90 4.83 -11.59
CA PHE A 137 -11.51 5.67 -10.47
C PHE A 137 -10.74 6.91 -10.90
N LYS A 138 -9.80 6.81 -11.86
CA LYS A 138 -9.05 7.97 -12.35
C LYS A 138 -9.97 9.01 -12.99
N ARG A 139 -10.84 8.58 -13.90
CA ARG A 139 -11.78 9.46 -14.60
C ARG A 139 -12.74 10.20 -13.66
N ARG A 140 -13.15 9.59 -12.54
CA ARG A 140 -13.99 10.25 -11.51
C ARG A 140 -13.26 11.30 -10.66
N ILE A 141 -11.93 11.31 -10.66
CA ILE A 141 -11.11 12.32 -9.97
C ILE A 141 -10.89 13.52 -10.89
N ASP A 142 -10.61 13.25 -12.16
CA ASP A 142 -10.32 14.29 -13.15
C ASP A 142 -11.60 15.04 -13.57
N GLU A 143 -12.78 14.40 -13.50
CA GLU A 143 -14.06 15.12 -13.53
C GLU A 143 -14.19 15.99 -12.27
N PRO A 144 -14.35 17.33 -12.40
CA PRO A 144 -14.50 18.22 -11.26
C PRO A 144 -15.84 17.92 -10.58
N ARG A 145 -15.82 16.96 -9.66
CA ARG A 145 -16.93 16.72 -8.75
C ARG A 145 -17.06 18.01 -7.95
N LYS A 146 -18.20 18.71 -8.05
CA LYS A 146 -18.65 19.66 -7.02
C LYS A 146 -18.79 18.89 -5.71
N ASN A 147 -17.66 18.58 -5.07
CA ASN A 147 -17.58 17.98 -3.76
C ASN A 147 -17.81 19.10 -2.76
N LEU A 148 -19.04 19.62 -2.79
CA LEU A 148 -19.55 20.41 -1.71
C LEU A 148 -19.42 19.53 -0.46
N SER A 149 -18.70 20.04 0.55
CA SER A 149 -18.69 19.53 1.92
C SER A 149 -20.11 19.14 2.33
N ARG A 150 -20.28 18.16 3.24
CA ARG A 150 -21.63 17.85 3.79
C ARG A 150 -22.34 19.14 4.25
N ARG A 151 -21.57 20.09 4.78
CA ARG A 151 -22.01 21.45 5.14
C ARG A 151 -22.47 22.25 3.92
N GLU A 152 -21.66 22.32 2.86
CA GLU A 152 -22.02 23.05 1.64
C GLU A 152 -23.23 22.43 0.92
N LYS A 153 -23.38 21.10 0.94
CA LYS A 153 -24.59 20.42 0.44
C LYS A 153 -25.83 20.77 1.27
N ALA A 154 -25.69 20.91 2.58
CA ALA A 154 -26.78 21.36 3.44
C ALA A 154 -27.14 22.83 3.16
N ILE A 155 -26.14 23.68 2.97
CA ILE A 155 -26.32 25.09 2.58
C ILE A 155 -27.03 25.19 1.23
N GLU A 156 -26.60 24.43 0.21
CA GLU A 156 -27.25 24.43 -1.10
C GLU A 156 -28.72 23.98 -1.02
N ARG A 157 -29.01 22.96 -0.20
CA ARG A 157 -30.38 22.51 0.05
C ARG A 157 -31.24 23.61 0.70
N GLU A 158 -30.70 24.34 1.67
CA GLU A 158 -31.45 25.44 2.29
C GLU A 158 -31.62 26.64 1.36
N MET A 159 -30.57 27.02 0.62
CA MET A 159 -30.66 28.05 -0.41
C MET A 159 -31.73 27.72 -1.46
N LYS A 160 -31.85 26.44 -1.83
CA LYS A 160 -32.89 25.98 -2.76
C LYS A 160 -34.29 26.15 -2.17
N LYS A 161 -34.53 25.73 -0.92
CA LYS A 161 -35.82 25.92 -0.24
C LYS A 161 -36.20 27.39 -0.11
N MET A 162 -35.24 28.27 0.17
CA MET A 162 -35.49 29.72 0.25
C MET A 162 -35.89 30.29 -1.11
N ARG A 163 -35.19 29.91 -2.19
CA ARG A 163 -35.54 30.34 -3.56
C ARG A 163 -36.93 29.87 -3.98
N GLU A 164 -37.31 28.64 -3.64
CA GLU A 164 -38.65 28.11 -3.92
C GLU A 164 -39.74 28.84 -3.13
N LYS A 165 -39.44 29.31 -1.91
CA LYS A 165 -40.35 30.14 -1.10
C LYS A 165 -40.48 31.57 -1.62
N ILE A 166 -39.43 32.14 -2.20
CA ILE A 166 -39.43 33.51 -2.74
C ILE A 166 -40.16 33.56 -4.09
N ASN A 167 -40.14 32.47 -4.86
CA ASN A 167 -40.78 32.37 -6.17
C ASN A 167 -42.25 31.87 -6.12
N ARG A 168 -42.82 31.73 -4.92
CA ARG A 168 -44.25 31.44 -4.67
C ARG A 168 -44.92 32.68 -4.13
#